data_AF-A0A8J2QCF8-F1
#
_entry.id   AF-A0A8J2QCF8-F1
#
_cell.length_a   1.000
_cell.length_b   1.000
_cell.length_c   1.000
_cell.angle_alpha   90.00
_cell.angle_beta   90.00
_cell.angle_gamma   90.00
#
_symmetry.space_group_name_H-M   'P 1'
#
loop_
_entity.id
_entity.type
_entity.pdbx_description
1 polymer ?
#
loop_
_entity_poly.entity_id
_entity_poly.type
_entity_poly.pdbx_seq_one_letter_code
_entity_poly.pdbx_strand_id
1 'polypeptide(L)'
;MERIFVLFCLLYISEVFTLPYDVHWLSGSATIDRDIQPLKQNVDVYCYTGSTKNLIALWQTAKFHIKIKDDEFSQYIGDNPEQVYNDYKEDSYGWAVVNPFLKKSYRTVSLDIFTPTCMAINTKQKHSIELQIQRIDLFRVLMMLIGISAIFASRSLSGNPVFFYLCGIIVGVSASFMLLVYYVSKLLPKKTLTYGILIGGWTVGVYIFQQMWENIRSIVTTYQAYLFWYTLLVGFISFVVCYRIGPPKNQRSKNLVMWTLQGLGAFTIFFSSQYQEASAAVAVATLLVKYFPQSLIIAVQGYWRRKFPPKPKLLTSEEYYEEGARETKKALDNLRKYCSSPDCAQWNIMLKLHDAKRFASFVEGNSHLSDDEVLDYESYAFSMERSKSISNSTRDMEISDDDSTEYDEDD
;
A
#
# COMPACT_ATOMS: atom_id res chain seq x y z
N MET A 1 -19.97 -43.92 58.41
CA MET A 1 -19.06 -44.33 57.33
C MET A 1 -19.21 -43.49 56.07
N GLU A 2 -20.43 -43.20 55.60
CA GLU A 2 -20.66 -42.41 54.37
C GLU A 2 -20.04 -41.00 54.38
N ARG A 3 -20.10 -40.26 55.50
CA ARG A 3 -19.52 -38.91 55.58
C ARG A 3 -17.99 -38.88 55.49
N ILE A 4 -17.31 -39.95 55.91
CA ILE A 4 -15.85 -40.07 55.84
C ILE A 4 -15.42 -40.42 54.41
N PHE A 5 -16.20 -41.25 53.73
CA PHE A 5 -15.97 -41.59 52.32
C PHE A 5 -16.16 -40.38 51.40
N VAL A 6 -17.18 -39.54 51.66
CA VAL A 6 -17.40 -38.29 50.92
C VAL A 6 -16.28 -37.27 51.17
N LEU A 7 -15.77 -37.16 52.40
CA LEU A 7 -14.61 -36.31 52.71
C LEU A 7 -13.33 -36.81 52.05
N PHE A 8 -13.08 -38.12 52.02
CA PHE A 8 -11.96 -38.70 51.28
C PHE A 8 -12.11 -38.51 49.78
N CYS A 9 -13.31 -38.69 49.20
CA CYS A 9 -13.54 -38.40 47.80
C CYS A 9 -13.38 -36.91 47.48
N LEU A 10 -13.87 -36.00 48.32
CA LEU A 10 -13.71 -34.54 48.11
C LEU A 10 -12.25 -34.10 48.26
N LEU A 11 -11.51 -34.67 49.21
CA LEU A 11 -10.06 -34.43 49.37
C LEU A 11 -9.26 -35.00 48.20
N TYR A 12 -9.61 -36.21 47.75
CA TYR A 12 -8.98 -36.85 46.58
C TYR A 12 -9.31 -36.11 45.28
N ILE A 13 -10.54 -35.60 45.13
CA ILE A 13 -10.93 -34.75 44.00
C ILE A 13 -10.21 -33.40 44.06
N SER A 14 -9.96 -32.86 45.26
CA SER A 14 -9.23 -31.59 45.42
C SER A 14 -7.72 -31.71 45.17
N GLU A 15 -7.09 -32.85 45.50
CA GLU A 15 -5.67 -33.08 45.17
C GLU A 15 -5.44 -33.39 43.68
N VAL A 16 -6.45 -33.93 42.97
CA VAL A 16 -6.32 -34.31 41.56
C VAL A 16 -6.40 -33.10 40.60
N PHE A 17 -6.79 -31.91 41.07
CA PHE A 17 -6.99 -30.72 40.22
C PHE A 17 -6.01 -29.56 40.42
N THR A 18 -4.91 -29.74 41.16
CA THR A 18 -3.84 -28.72 41.18
C THR A 18 -2.86 -28.97 40.03
N LEU A 19 -3.00 -28.19 38.96
CA LEU A 19 -2.01 -28.18 37.87
C LEU A 19 -0.66 -27.70 38.41
N PRO A 20 0.46 -28.30 37.95
CA PRO A 20 1.81 -27.92 38.40
C PRO A 20 2.31 -26.61 37.77
N TYR A 21 1.45 -25.91 37.03
CA TYR A 21 1.73 -24.65 36.34
C TYR A 21 0.52 -23.71 36.42
N ASP A 22 0.79 -22.41 36.42
CA ASP A 22 -0.20 -21.35 36.40
C ASP A 22 -0.34 -20.80 34.98
N VAL A 23 -1.56 -20.80 34.42
CA VAL A 23 -1.81 -20.28 33.06
C VAL A 23 -2.33 -18.84 33.11
N HIS A 24 -1.63 -17.93 32.45
CA HIS A 24 -2.02 -16.53 32.28
C HIS A 24 -2.50 -16.30 30.85
N TRP A 25 -3.81 -16.15 30.69
CA TRP A 25 -4.41 -15.81 29.40
C TRP A 25 -4.32 -14.31 29.14
N LEU A 26 -3.55 -13.94 28.12
CA LEU A 26 -3.37 -12.56 27.67
C LEU A 26 -4.34 -12.26 26.52
N SER A 27 -5.18 -11.24 26.69
CA SER A 27 -6.08 -10.72 25.66
C SER A 27 -5.87 -9.20 25.53
N GLY A 28 -5.78 -8.71 24.30
CA GLY A 28 -5.52 -7.30 24.03
C GLY A 28 -4.06 -6.88 24.28
N SER A 29 -3.84 -5.58 24.50
CA SER A 29 -2.53 -5.07 24.92
C SER A 29 -2.40 -5.23 26.42
N ALA A 30 -1.91 -6.38 26.87
CA ALA A 30 -1.78 -6.71 28.28
C ALA A 30 -0.30 -6.85 28.67
N THR A 31 0.06 -6.28 29.82
CA THR A 31 1.40 -6.36 30.44
C THR A 31 1.28 -7.11 31.75
N ILE A 32 2.09 -8.15 31.93
CA ILE A 32 2.24 -8.84 33.22
C ILE A 32 3.65 -8.61 33.71
N ASP A 33 3.77 -7.87 34.82
CA ASP A 33 5.03 -7.67 35.54
C ASP A 33 5.19 -8.75 36.61
N ARG A 34 6.35 -9.42 36.64
CA ARG A 34 6.65 -10.44 37.65
C ARG A 34 7.91 -10.09 38.44
N ASP A 35 7.71 -9.99 39.75
CA ASP A 35 8.78 -10.05 40.73
C ASP A 35 9.05 -11.52 41.10
N ILE A 36 10.34 -11.90 41.16
CA ILE A 36 10.73 -13.25 41.54
C ILE A 36 10.39 -13.48 43.00
N GLN A 37 9.50 -14.43 43.26
CA GLN A 37 9.31 -14.98 44.58
C GLN A 37 10.20 -16.23 44.72
N PRO A 38 11.06 -16.33 45.75
CA PRO A 38 11.97 -17.45 45.93
C PRO A 38 11.28 -18.78 46.29
N LEU A 39 9.95 -18.77 46.50
CA LEU A 39 9.16 -19.90 46.99
C LEU A 39 7.94 -20.20 46.11
N LYS A 40 7.98 -19.88 44.80
CA LYS A 40 6.89 -20.24 43.89
C LYS A 40 7.14 -21.63 43.29
N GLN A 41 6.25 -22.57 43.57
CA GLN A 41 6.37 -23.98 43.15
C GLN A 41 5.83 -24.23 41.73
N ASN A 42 4.95 -23.36 41.23
CA ASN A 42 4.30 -23.49 39.93
C ASN A 42 4.96 -22.61 38.86
N VAL A 43 5.12 -23.16 37.65
CA VAL A 43 5.68 -22.45 36.48
C VAL A 43 4.61 -21.56 35.86
N ASP A 44 4.95 -20.31 35.52
CA ASP A 44 4.03 -19.40 34.82
C ASP A 44 4.06 -19.63 33.31
N VAL A 45 2.92 -20.02 32.74
CA VAL A 45 2.70 -20.19 31.30
C VAL A 45 1.81 -19.06 30.78
N TYR A 46 2.28 -18.32 29.78
CA TYR A 46 1.60 -17.17 29.18
C TYR A 46 0.97 -17.59 27.87
N CYS A 47 -0.35 -17.54 27.78
CA CYS A 47 -1.07 -18.02 26.60
C CYS A 47 -1.85 -16.88 25.92
N TYR A 48 -1.78 -16.85 24.60
CA TYR A 48 -2.63 -16.05 23.74
C TYR A 48 -3.70 -16.96 23.14
N THR A 49 -4.98 -16.57 23.23
CA THR A 49 -6.12 -17.40 22.81
C THR A 49 -6.33 -17.46 21.29
N GLY A 50 -5.64 -16.61 20.52
CA GLY A 50 -6.03 -16.32 19.15
C GLY A 50 -7.17 -15.31 19.06
N SER A 51 -7.26 -14.65 17.91
CA SER A 51 -8.32 -13.70 17.55
C SER A 51 -9.20 -14.29 16.46
N THR A 52 -10.45 -13.82 16.38
CA THR A 52 -11.36 -14.21 15.29
C THR A 52 -10.90 -13.64 13.96
N LYS A 53 -11.13 -14.42 12.89
CA LYS A 53 -10.83 -14.04 11.50
C LYS A 53 -11.75 -12.91 11.06
N ASN A 54 -11.18 -11.71 10.90
CA ASN A 54 -11.87 -10.51 10.40
C ASN A 54 -11.05 -9.87 9.28
N LEU A 55 -11.67 -9.10 8.38
CA LEU A 55 -10.95 -8.40 7.31
C LEU A 55 -9.96 -7.35 7.84
N ILE A 56 -10.25 -6.75 8.99
CA ILE A 56 -9.34 -5.81 9.66
C ILE A 56 -8.10 -6.53 10.21
N ALA A 57 -8.17 -7.86 10.39
CA ALA A 57 -7.05 -8.68 10.82
C ALA A 57 -6.03 -8.97 9.71
N LEU A 58 -6.30 -8.54 8.48
CA LEU A 58 -5.44 -8.81 7.34
C LEU A 58 -4.03 -8.21 7.52
N TRP A 59 -3.91 -7.04 8.14
CA TRP A 59 -2.62 -6.40 8.42
C TRP A 59 -2.23 -6.43 9.89
N GLN A 60 -2.91 -7.25 10.69
CA GLN A 60 -2.58 -7.37 12.11
C GLN A 60 -1.29 -8.15 12.30
N THR A 61 -0.61 -7.91 13.42
CA THR A 61 0.51 -8.73 13.89
C THR A 61 0.50 -8.76 15.40
N ALA A 62 0.63 -9.95 15.96
CA ALA A 62 0.75 -10.17 17.40
C ALA A 62 2.20 -10.55 17.73
N LYS A 63 2.77 -9.93 18.77
CA LYS A 63 4.11 -10.24 19.25
C LYS A 63 4.12 -10.30 20.77
N PHE A 64 4.83 -11.27 21.36
CA PHE A 64 5.25 -11.18 22.76
C PHE A 64 6.53 -10.35 22.82
N HIS A 65 6.51 -9.31 23.64
CA HIS A 65 7.66 -8.48 23.94
C HIS A 65 8.09 -8.74 25.40
N ILE A 66 9.28 -9.30 25.55
CA ILE A 66 9.85 -9.71 26.83
C ILE A 66 10.82 -8.63 27.29
N LYS A 67 10.53 -8.01 28.43
CA LYS A 67 11.41 -7.03 29.08
C LYS A 67 12.18 -7.73 30.19
N ILE A 68 13.45 -8.08 29.92
CA ILE A 68 14.40 -8.65 30.87
C ILE A 68 15.69 -7.83 30.79
N LYS A 69 16.39 -7.70 31.93
CA LYS A 69 17.62 -6.91 32.02
C LYS A 69 18.80 -7.58 31.32
N ASP A 70 18.99 -8.88 31.52
CA ASP A 70 20.05 -9.67 30.88
C ASP A 70 19.49 -10.69 29.87
N ASP A 71 20.31 -11.09 28.89
CA ASP A 71 19.93 -12.02 27.82
C ASP A 71 20.03 -13.51 28.23
N GLU A 72 20.23 -13.80 29.52
CA GLU A 72 20.28 -15.15 30.07
C GLU A 72 18.87 -15.63 30.49
N PHE A 73 18.10 -16.08 29.51
CA PHE A 73 16.82 -16.75 29.74
C PHE A 73 16.61 -17.86 28.70
N SER A 74 15.79 -18.85 29.02
CA SER A 74 15.28 -19.82 28.03
C SER A 74 13.78 -19.65 27.84
N GLN A 75 13.34 -19.79 26.59
CA GLN A 75 11.93 -19.65 26.20
C GLN A 75 11.41 -20.93 25.55
N TYR A 76 10.20 -21.30 25.92
CA TYR A 76 9.49 -22.47 25.39
C TYR A 76 8.19 -21.98 24.79
N ILE A 77 7.89 -22.39 23.55
CA ILE A 77 6.72 -21.96 22.79
C ILE A 77 6.06 -23.22 22.25
N GLY A 78 4.74 -23.30 22.37
CA GLY A 78 3.91 -24.40 21.87
C GLY A 78 2.45 -23.97 21.77
N ASP A 79 1.63 -24.79 21.15
CA ASP A 79 0.21 -24.46 20.93
C ASP A 79 -0.63 -24.67 22.20
N ASN A 80 -0.19 -25.58 23.08
CA ASN A 80 -0.87 -25.97 24.30
C ASN A 80 -0.02 -25.71 25.56
N PRO A 81 -0.64 -25.34 26.70
CA PRO A 81 0.09 -25.07 27.94
C PRO A 81 0.77 -26.34 28.49
N GLU A 82 0.16 -27.51 28.34
CA GLU A 82 0.74 -28.80 28.75
C GLU A 82 2.01 -29.13 27.95
N GLN A 83 2.01 -28.88 26.65
CA GLN A 83 3.17 -29.10 25.79
C GLN A 83 4.32 -28.19 26.21
N VAL A 84 4.04 -26.90 26.44
CA VAL A 84 5.04 -25.93 26.89
C VAL A 84 5.62 -26.30 28.25
N TYR A 85 4.78 -26.82 29.16
CA TYR A 85 5.23 -27.28 30.46
C TYR A 85 6.11 -28.53 30.38
N ASN A 86 5.77 -29.49 29.50
CA ASN A 86 6.59 -30.67 29.27
C ASN A 86 7.97 -30.29 28.69
N ASP A 87 8.00 -29.40 27.69
CA ASP A 87 9.25 -28.87 27.12
C ASP A 87 10.12 -28.16 28.19
N TYR A 88 9.49 -27.36 29.05
CA TYR A 88 10.16 -26.68 30.18
C TYR A 88 10.78 -27.70 31.16
N LYS A 89 10.03 -28.76 31.46
CA LYS A 89 10.43 -29.80 32.41
C LYS A 89 11.57 -30.66 31.87
N GLU A 90 11.51 -31.06 30.60
CA GLU A 90 12.55 -31.85 29.94
C GLU A 90 13.90 -31.12 29.91
N ASP A 91 13.88 -29.81 29.60
CA ASP A 91 15.08 -28.97 29.57
C ASP A 91 15.66 -28.76 30.99
N SER A 92 14.78 -28.62 32.00
CA SER A 92 15.18 -28.46 33.40
C SER A 92 15.93 -29.67 33.98
N TYR A 93 15.74 -30.88 33.43
CA TYR A 93 16.46 -32.09 33.88
C TYR A 93 17.87 -32.25 33.27
N GLY A 94 18.35 -31.29 32.48
CA GLY A 94 19.76 -31.22 32.08
C GLY A 94 20.20 -32.18 30.97
N TRP A 95 19.25 -32.81 30.27
CA TRP A 95 19.54 -33.69 29.10
C TRP A 95 19.61 -32.92 27.78
N ALA A 96 19.34 -31.61 27.78
CA ALA A 96 19.36 -30.75 26.59
C ALA A 96 20.76 -30.35 26.08
N VAL A 97 21.81 -31.02 26.56
CA VAL A 97 23.23 -30.71 26.26
C VAL A 97 23.65 -31.13 24.84
N VAL A 98 22.79 -31.79 24.06
CA VAL A 98 23.17 -32.41 22.77
C VAL A 98 22.63 -31.66 21.55
N ASN A 99 21.91 -30.55 21.71
CA ASN A 99 21.43 -29.78 20.55
C ASN A 99 22.29 -28.52 20.34
N PRO A 100 23.34 -28.55 19.48
CA PRO A 100 24.16 -27.37 19.17
C PRO A 100 23.36 -26.23 18.52
N PHE A 101 22.10 -26.49 18.16
CA PHE A 101 21.08 -25.52 17.77
C PHE A 101 20.34 -24.96 18.99
N LEU A 102 21.07 -24.56 20.04
CA LEU A 102 20.49 -23.96 21.25
C LEU A 102 19.40 -22.96 20.83
N LYS A 103 18.18 -23.19 21.31
CA LYS A 103 16.98 -22.40 20.99
C LYS A 103 17.23 -20.98 21.46
N LYS A 104 17.76 -20.15 20.56
CA LYS A 104 18.20 -18.78 20.89
C LYS A 104 17.00 -18.01 21.42
N SER A 105 17.21 -17.34 22.54
CA SER A 105 16.17 -16.54 23.17
C SER A 105 16.04 -15.20 22.47
N TYR A 106 14.82 -14.83 22.13
CA TYR A 106 14.49 -13.61 21.42
C TYR A 106 13.63 -12.73 22.30
N ARG A 107 14.01 -11.46 22.46
CA ARG A 107 13.20 -10.48 23.23
C ARG A 107 11.83 -10.23 22.62
N THR A 108 11.68 -10.47 21.31
CA THR A 108 10.41 -10.33 20.60
C THR A 108 10.09 -11.60 19.82
N VAL A 109 8.95 -12.21 20.13
CA VAL A 109 8.46 -13.42 19.47
C VAL A 109 7.23 -13.07 18.66
N SER A 110 7.25 -13.29 17.35
CA SER A 110 6.06 -13.15 16.51
C SER A 110 5.13 -14.34 16.69
N LEU A 111 3.86 -14.06 17.00
CA LEU A 111 2.83 -15.06 17.19
C LEU A 111 1.99 -15.21 15.94
N ASP A 112 1.36 -16.37 15.78
CA ASP A 112 0.20 -16.50 14.91
C ASP A 112 -1.00 -15.83 15.59
N ILE A 113 -1.72 -14.99 14.84
CA ILE A 113 -2.85 -14.22 15.36
C ILE A 113 -4.09 -15.10 15.56
N PHE A 114 -4.23 -16.19 14.81
CA PHE A 114 -5.47 -16.98 14.75
C PHE A 114 -5.41 -18.27 15.55
N THR A 115 -4.22 -18.83 15.78
CA THR A 115 -4.05 -20.02 16.60
C THR A 115 -3.66 -19.65 18.03
N PRO A 116 -4.11 -20.44 19.03
CA PRO A 116 -3.64 -20.26 20.38
C PRO A 116 -2.15 -20.56 20.45
N THR A 117 -1.41 -19.72 21.14
CA THR A 117 0.04 -19.87 21.32
C THR A 117 0.38 -19.61 22.77
N CYS A 118 1.09 -20.56 23.38
CA CYS A 118 1.52 -20.51 24.77
C CYS A 118 3.04 -20.40 24.85
N MET A 119 3.51 -19.70 25.87
CA MET A 119 4.93 -19.45 26.08
C MET A 119 5.28 -19.54 27.58
N ALA A 120 6.36 -20.22 27.91
CA ALA A 120 6.97 -20.21 29.23
C ALA A 120 8.40 -19.66 29.16
N ILE A 121 8.85 -19.05 30.26
CA ILE A 121 10.19 -18.49 30.38
C ILE A 121 10.84 -19.06 31.64
N ASN A 122 12.06 -19.58 31.49
CA ASN A 122 12.92 -19.88 32.63
C ASN A 122 13.94 -18.74 32.78
N THR A 123 13.84 -17.99 33.88
CA THR A 123 14.79 -16.93 34.19
C THR A 123 15.00 -16.80 35.69
N LYS A 124 16.20 -16.40 36.08
CA LYS A 124 16.56 -16.03 37.47
C LYS A 124 16.39 -14.54 37.73
N GLN A 125 15.85 -13.79 36.77
CA GLN A 125 15.69 -12.33 36.85
C GLN A 125 14.22 -11.89 36.81
N LYS A 126 13.95 -10.68 37.33
CA LYS A 126 12.63 -10.07 37.22
C LYS A 126 12.32 -9.84 35.74
N HIS A 127 11.11 -10.22 35.32
CA HIS A 127 10.72 -10.15 33.92
C HIS A 127 9.31 -9.61 33.77
N SER A 128 9.09 -8.89 32.67
CA SER A 128 7.75 -8.45 32.27
C SER A 128 7.46 -8.96 30.87
N ILE A 129 6.26 -9.51 30.69
CA ILE A 129 5.78 -9.99 29.39
C ILE A 129 4.65 -9.09 28.93
N GLU A 130 4.84 -8.50 27.76
CA GLU A 130 3.88 -7.62 27.12
C GLU A 130 3.37 -8.27 25.83
N LEU A 131 2.06 -8.47 25.73
CA LEU A 131 1.42 -8.84 24.48
C LEU A 131 1.14 -7.56 23.69
N GLN A 132 1.86 -7.37 22.58
CA GLN A 132 1.65 -6.24 21.67
C GLN A 132 0.87 -6.70 20.45
N ILE A 133 -0.39 -6.28 20.36
CA ILE A 133 -1.24 -6.51 19.19
C ILE A 133 -1.24 -5.24 18.34
N GLN A 134 -0.47 -5.24 17.27
CA GLN A 134 -0.43 -4.12 16.32
C GLN A 134 -1.56 -4.30 15.31
N ARG A 135 -2.51 -3.35 15.31
CA ARG A 135 -3.69 -3.41 14.42
C ARG A 135 -3.33 -3.30 12.94
N ILE A 136 -2.33 -2.48 12.61
CA ILE A 136 -1.84 -2.24 11.26
C ILE A 136 -0.32 -2.29 11.29
N ASP A 137 0.24 -3.36 10.74
CA ASP A 137 1.67 -3.47 10.45
C ASP A 137 1.95 -2.83 9.08
N LEU A 138 2.59 -1.67 9.10
CA LEU A 138 2.96 -0.90 7.91
C LEU A 138 3.83 -1.70 6.94
N PHE A 139 4.68 -2.60 7.43
CA PHE A 139 5.56 -3.39 6.57
C PHE A 139 4.74 -4.41 5.77
N ARG A 140 3.73 -5.03 6.39
CA ARG A 140 2.81 -5.94 5.72
C ARG A 140 1.95 -5.22 4.67
N VAL A 141 1.46 -4.03 5.00
CA VAL A 141 0.74 -3.18 4.04
C VAL A 141 1.64 -2.83 2.86
N LEU A 142 2.89 -2.43 3.11
CA LEU A 142 3.83 -2.09 2.05
C LEU A 142 4.13 -3.30 1.15
N MET A 143 4.35 -4.49 1.72
CA MET A 143 4.54 -5.72 0.93
C MET A 143 3.34 -6.04 0.03
N MET A 144 2.12 -5.89 0.56
CA MET A 144 0.88 -6.04 -0.21
C MET A 144 0.83 -5.05 -1.39
N LEU A 145 1.09 -3.77 -1.11
CA LEU A 145 1.07 -2.72 -2.15
C LEU A 145 2.15 -2.95 -3.21
N ILE A 146 3.35 -3.36 -2.81
CA ILE A 146 4.44 -3.71 -3.72
C ILE A 146 3.99 -4.88 -4.61
N GLY A 147 3.41 -5.94 -4.04
CA GLY A 147 2.94 -7.09 -4.82
C GLY A 147 1.82 -6.73 -5.81
N ILE A 148 0.84 -5.93 -5.39
CA ILE A 148 -0.26 -5.44 -6.26
C ILE A 148 0.31 -4.58 -7.39
N SER A 149 1.17 -3.60 -7.06
CA SER A 149 1.79 -2.72 -8.05
C SER A 149 2.66 -3.51 -9.04
N ALA A 150 3.40 -4.52 -8.58
CA ALA A 150 4.19 -5.39 -9.45
C ALA A 150 3.30 -6.16 -10.44
N ILE A 151 2.14 -6.66 -10.00
CA ILE A 151 1.17 -7.34 -10.88
C ILE A 151 0.66 -6.35 -11.94
N PHE A 152 0.17 -5.17 -11.58
CA PHE A 152 -0.38 -4.23 -12.57
C PHE A 152 0.69 -3.66 -13.51
N ALA A 153 1.84 -3.29 -12.97
CA ALA A 153 2.92 -2.70 -13.73
C ALA A 153 3.69 -3.73 -14.58
N SER A 154 3.44 -5.05 -14.43
CA SER A 154 4.28 -6.08 -15.06
C SER A 154 4.36 -6.02 -16.59
N ARG A 155 3.34 -5.49 -17.26
CA ARG A 155 3.34 -5.27 -18.72
C ARG A 155 4.25 -4.11 -19.12
N SER A 156 4.25 -3.04 -18.33
CA SER A 156 5.09 -1.86 -18.53
C SER A 156 6.56 -2.18 -18.21
N LEU A 157 6.81 -2.85 -17.08
CA LEU A 157 8.15 -3.22 -16.63
C LEU A 157 8.83 -4.21 -17.58
N SER A 158 8.12 -5.23 -18.09
CA SER A 158 8.73 -6.23 -18.99
C SER A 158 9.18 -5.65 -20.33
N GLY A 159 8.60 -4.53 -20.76
CA GLY A 159 8.99 -3.81 -21.97
C GLY A 159 10.08 -2.75 -21.74
N ASN A 160 10.33 -2.36 -20.49
CA ASN A 160 11.25 -1.28 -20.16
C ASN A 160 12.70 -1.81 -20.08
N PRO A 161 13.63 -1.28 -20.90
CA PRO A 161 15.02 -1.74 -20.88
C PRO A 161 15.74 -1.45 -19.55
N VAL A 162 15.37 -0.37 -18.85
CA VAL A 162 15.95 -0.02 -17.54
C VAL A 162 15.67 -1.12 -16.52
N PHE A 163 14.45 -1.66 -16.50
CA PHE A 163 14.07 -2.75 -15.61
C PHE A 163 14.92 -4.01 -15.85
N PHE A 164 15.18 -4.34 -17.11
CA PHE A 164 16.05 -5.47 -17.46
C PHE A 164 17.47 -5.30 -16.92
N TYR A 165 18.08 -4.12 -17.08
CA TYR A 165 19.43 -3.86 -16.57
C TYR A 165 19.47 -3.89 -15.04
N LEU A 166 18.49 -3.31 -14.35
CA LEU A 166 18.42 -3.34 -12.89
C LEU A 166 18.27 -4.77 -12.35
N CYS A 167 17.35 -5.57 -12.89
CA CYS A 167 17.21 -6.97 -12.50
C CYS A 167 18.47 -7.77 -12.81
N GLY A 168 19.09 -7.54 -13.97
CA GLY A 168 20.34 -8.17 -14.36
C GLY A 168 21.49 -7.87 -13.40
N ILE A 169 21.61 -6.62 -12.95
CA ILE A 169 22.59 -6.22 -11.93
C ILE A 169 22.31 -6.93 -10.60
N ILE A 170 21.06 -6.96 -10.13
CA ILE A 170 20.69 -7.62 -8.86
C ILE A 170 21.01 -9.12 -8.92
N VAL A 171 20.66 -9.80 -10.00
CA VAL A 171 20.96 -11.22 -10.21
C VAL A 171 22.47 -11.46 -10.35
N GLY A 172 23.19 -10.57 -11.02
CA GLY A 172 24.65 -10.66 -11.17
C GLY A 172 25.39 -10.49 -9.84
N VAL A 173 24.99 -9.50 -9.04
CA VAL A 173 25.54 -9.25 -7.70
C VAL A 173 25.24 -10.44 -6.78
N SER A 174 24.00 -10.93 -6.75
CA SER A 174 23.63 -12.08 -5.90
C SER A 174 24.36 -13.36 -6.31
N ALA A 175 24.50 -13.63 -7.62
CA ALA A 175 25.30 -14.74 -8.12
C ALA A 175 26.77 -14.60 -7.76
N SER A 176 27.34 -13.40 -7.79
CA SER A 176 28.72 -13.15 -7.39
C SER A 176 28.95 -13.42 -5.90
N PHE A 177 28.02 -13.00 -5.03
CA PHE A 177 28.07 -13.34 -3.60
C PHE A 177 27.98 -14.85 -3.36
N MET A 178 27.13 -15.57 -4.11
CA MET A 178 27.09 -17.04 -4.05
C MET A 178 28.42 -17.67 -4.48
N LEU A 179 29.06 -17.14 -5.52
CA LEU A 179 30.40 -17.57 -5.91
C LEU A 179 31.43 -17.26 -4.82
N LEU A 180 31.37 -16.10 -4.18
CA LEU A 180 32.26 -15.72 -3.08
C LEU A 180 32.13 -16.72 -1.92
N VAL A 181 30.91 -17.04 -1.49
CA VAL A 181 30.66 -18.05 -0.46
C VAL A 181 31.22 -19.42 -0.88
N TYR A 182 31.07 -19.80 -2.15
CA TYR A 182 31.65 -21.02 -2.69
C TYR A 182 33.20 -21.02 -2.71
N TYR A 183 33.84 -19.89 -3.02
CA TYR A 183 35.30 -19.78 -2.96
C TYR A 183 35.81 -19.81 -1.53
N VAL A 184 35.14 -19.11 -0.61
CA VAL A 184 35.46 -19.14 0.83
C VAL A 184 35.30 -20.56 1.38
N SER A 185 34.23 -21.27 1.02
CA SER A 185 34.04 -22.66 1.44
C SER A 185 35.11 -23.60 0.86
N LYS A 186 35.70 -23.26 -0.29
CA LYS A 186 36.83 -24.00 -0.91
C LYS A 186 38.20 -23.65 -0.32
N LEU A 187 38.37 -22.46 0.22
CA LEU A 187 39.60 -21.97 0.89
C LEU A 187 39.75 -22.53 2.30
N LEU A 188 38.65 -22.93 2.92
CA LEU A 188 38.67 -23.71 4.15
C LEU A 188 39.43 -25.04 3.89
N PRO A 189 40.30 -25.49 4.81
CA PRO A 189 41.20 -26.60 4.53
C PRO A 189 40.40 -27.84 4.14
N LYS A 190 40.56 -28.32 2.90
CA LYS A 190 39.78 -29.45 2.37
C LYS A 190 39.82 -30.66 3.30
N LYS A 191 40.93 -30.88 4.00
CA LYS A 191 41.09 -31.98 4.97
C LYS A 191 40.18 -31.76 6.19
N THR A 192 40.23 -30.61 6.85
CA THR A 192 39.41 -30.34 8.05
C THR A 192 37.92 -30.27 7.73
N LEU A 193 37.53 -29.72 6.58
CA LEU A 193 36.13 -29.69 6.14
C LEU A 193 35.61 -31.07 5.72
N THR A 194 36.42 -31.86 5.00
CA THR A 194 36.00 -33.23 4.60
C THR A 194 35.89 -34.14 5.82
N TYR A 195 36.85 -34.08 6.76
CA TYR A 195 36.74 -34.81 8.02
C TYR A 195 35.58 -34.28 8.89
N GLY A 196 35.34 -32.97 8.91
CA GLY A 196 34.20 -32.37 9.60
C GLY A 196 32.84 -32.78 9.01
N ILE A 197 32.71 -32.86 7.69
CA ILE A 197 31.50 -33.33 7.00
C ILE A 197 31.35 -34.84 7.10
N LEU A 198 32.44 -35.61 7.11
CA LEU A 198 32.40 -37.07 7.30
C LEU A 198 31.97 -37.45 8.72
N ILE A 199 32.43 -36.70 9.74
CA ILE A 199 32.12 -36.95 11.15
C ILE A 199 30.79 -36.31 11.56
N GLY A 200 30.48 -35.10 11.08
CA GLY A 200 29.30 -34.31 11.48
C GLY A 200 28.20 -34.22 10.42
N GLY A 201 28.37 -34.77 9.22
CA GLY A 201 27.36 -34.78 8.16
C GLY A 201 26.93 -33.39 7.70
N TRP A 202 25.68 -33.30 7.22
CA TRP A 202 25.04 -32.05 6.77
C TRP A 202 24.87 -31.00 7.90
N THR A 203 24.91 -31.42 9.16
CA THR A 203 24.70 -30.53 10.32
C THR A 203 25.80 -29.50 10.48
N VAL A 204 27.06 -29.84 10.13
CA VAL A 204 28.19 -28.90 10.16
C VAL A 204 28.00 -27.78 9.13
N GLY A 205 27.43 -28.10 7.96
CA GLY A 205 27.09 -27.11 6.94
C GLY A 205 26.00 -26.16 7.42
N VAL A 206 24.93 -26.69 8.02
CA VAL A 206 23.84 -25.89 8.60
C VAL A 206 24.36 -25.00 9.73
N TYR A 207 25.23 -25.51 10.60
CA TYR A 207 25.83 -24.76 11.69
C TYR A 207 26.66 -23.57 11.17
N ILE A 208 27.53 -23.78 10.19
CA ILE A 208 28.33 -22.69 9.60
C ILE A 208 27.41 -21.65 8.94
N PHE A 209 26.38 -22.09 8.21
CA PHE A 209 25.44 -21.18 7.56
C PHE A 209 24.65 -20.35 8.59
N GLN A 210 24.16 -21.00 9.65
CA GLN A 210 23.47 -20.34 10.75
C GLN A 210 24.39 -19.32 11.43
N GLN A 211 25.63 -19.70 11.71
CA GLN A 211 26.63 -18.81 12.30
C GLN A 211 26.86 -17.57 11.42
N MET A 212 26.92 -17.74 10.09
CA MET A 212 27.04 -16.61 9.16
C MET A 212 25.79 -15.73 9.15
N TRP A 213 24.60 -16.34 9.14
CA TRP A 213 23.33 -15.61 9.13
C TRP A 213 23.14 -14.76 10.39
N GLU A 214 23.43 -15.34 11.56
CA GLU A 214 23.31 -14.64 12.84
C GLU A 214 24.31 -13.49 12.99
N ASN A 215 25.51 -13.64 12.41
CA ASN A 215 26.56 -12.63 12.47
C ASN A 215 26.58 -11.70 11.25
N ILE A 216 25.59 -11.77 10.35
CA ILE A 216 25.61 -11.00 9.11
C ILE A 216 25.68 -9.50 9.36
N ARG A 217 25.01 -9.00 10.41
CA ARG A 217 25.06 -7.59 10.80
C ARG A 217 26.47 -7.17 11.21
N SER A 218 27.15 -7.98 12.02
CA SER A 218 28.52 -7.74 12.47
C SER A 218 29.51 -7.75 11.30
N ILE A 219 29.36 -8.72 10.39
CA ILE A 219 30.19 -8.82 9.18
C ILE A 219 29.99 -7.59 8.29
N VAL A 220 28.74 -7.20 8.03
CA VAL A 220 28.41 -6.05 7.20
C VAL A 220 28.95 -4.76 7.80
N THR A 221 28.80 -4.53 9.10
CA THR A 221 29.31 -3.31 9.75
C THR A 221 30.83 -3.25 9.78
N THR A 222 31.49 -4.39 10.01
CA THR A 222 32.97 -4.46 10.10
C THR A 222 33.62 -4.24 8.73
N TYR A 223 33.04 -4.80 7.66
CA TYR A 223 33.60 -4.76 6.30
C TYR A 223 32.81 -3.87 5.34
N GLN A 224 32.05 -2.90 5.84
CA GLN A 224 31.13 -2.07 5.05
C GLN A 224 31.78 -1.43 3.81
N ALA A 225 32.99 -0.90 3.93
CA ALA A 225 33.69 -0.25 2.82
C ALA A 225 34.10 -1.25 1.73
N TYR A 226 34.58 -2.43 2.11
CA TYR A 226 34.95 -3.50 1.17
C TYR A 226 33.71 -4.06 0.46
N LEU A 227 32.62 -4.30 1.19
CA LEU A 227 31.36 -4.76 0.63
C LEU A 227 30.75 -3.73 -0.34
N PHE A 228 30.87 -2.44 -0.02
CA PHE A 228 30.43 -1.37 -0.90
C PHE A 228 31.20 -1.37 -2.23
N TRP A 229 32.53 -1.33 -2.19
CA TRP A 229 33.36 -1.32 -3.41
C TRP A 229 33.24 -2.61 -4.21
N TYR A 230 33.15 -3.76 -3.53
CA TYR A 230 32.88 -5.04 -4.17
C TYR A 230 31.53 -5.03 -4.91
N THR A 231 30.46 -4.59 -4.24
CA THR A 231 29.11 -4.51 -4.84
C THR A 231 29.09 -3.55 -6.02
N LEU A 232 29.79 -2.42 -5.92
CA LEU A 232 29.91 -1.44 -7.01
C LEU A 232 30.63 -2.04 -8.23
N LEU A 233 31.81 -2.66 -8.01
CA LEU A 233 32.60 -3.26 -9.09
C LEU A 233 31.86 -4.41 -9.77
N VAL A 234 31.31 -5.33 -8.99
CA VAL A 234 30.52 -6.46 -9.52
C VAL A 234 29.24 -5.98 -10.19
N GLY A 235 28.58 -4.97 -9.62
CA GLY A 235 27.41 -4.34 -10.22
C GLY A 235 27.74 -3.72 -11.58
N PHE A 236 28.88 -3.04 -11.70
CA PHE A 236 29.36 -2.49 -12.96
C PHE A 236 29.69 -3.59 -13.99
N ILE A 237 30.39 -4.65 -13.58
CA ILE A 237 30.68 -5.80 -14.47
C ILE A 237 29.36 -6.45 -14.94
N SER A 238 28.42 -6.66 -14.02
CA SER A 238 27.09 -7.21 -14.33
C SER A 238 26.33 -6.30 -15.30
N PHE A 239 26.40 -4.99 -15.12
CA PHE A 239 25.82 -4.02 -16.04
C PHE A 239 26.44 -4.12 -17.43
N VAL A 240 27.78 -4.17 -17.56
CA VAL A 240 28.46 -4.31 -18.85
C VAL A 240 28.06 -5.61 -19.56
N VAL A 241 27.98 -6.73 -18.82
CA VAL A 241 27.53 -8.02 -19.35
C VAL A 241 26.07 -7.94 -19.84
N CYS A 242 25.17 -7.40 -19.02
CA CYS A 242 23.76 -7.21 -19.40
C CYS A 242 23.60 -6.24 -20.57
N TYR A 243 24.41 -5.18 -20.63
CA TYR A 243 24.44 -4.23 -21.74
C TYR A 243 24.83 -4.89 -23.05
N ARG A 244 25.83 -5.79 -23.02
CA ARG A 244 26.27 -6.54 -24.18
C ARG A 244 25.24 -7.56 -24.68
N ILE A 245 24.53 -8.22 -23.77
CA ILE A 245 23.45 -9.18 -24.13
C ILE A 245 22.23 -8.43 -24.68
N GLY A 246 21.87 -7.30 -24.05
CA GLY A 246 20.73 -6.48 -24.40
C GLY A 246 19.39 -7.02 -23.86
N PRO A 247 18.36 -6.16 -23.81
CA PRO A 247 17.03 -6.52 -23.30
C PRO A 247 16.27 -7.45 -24.27
N PRO A 248 15.31 -8.24 -23.75
CA PRO A 248 14.56 -9.20 -24.56
C PRO A 248 13.72 -8.50 -25.64
N LYS A 249 14.05 -8.76 -26.92
CA LYS A 249 13.31 -8.22 -28.06
C LYS A 249 12.06 -9.04 -28.41
N ASN A 250 12.13 -10.35 -28.23
CA ASN A 250 11.06 -11.28 -28.60
C ASN A 250 9.84 -11.13 -27.67
N GLN A 251 8.63 -11.08 -28.26
CA GLN A 251 7.39 -10.96 -27.48
C GLN A 251 7.18 -12.14 -26.53
N ARG A 252 7.62 -13.35 -26.92
CA ARG A 252 7.59 -14.54 -26.05
C ARG A 252 8.40 -14.35 -24.77
N SER A 253 9.61 -13.79 -24.88
CA SER A 253 10.47 -13.51 -23.73
C SER A 253 9.90 -12.41 -22.84
N LYS A 254 9.31 -11.37 -23.44
CA LYS A 254 8.60 -10.32 -22.67
C LYS A 254 7.40 -10.88 -21.90
N ASN A 255 6.64 -11.80 -22.51
CA ASN A 255 5.53 -12.46 -21.85
C ASN A 255 6.01 -13.37 -20.70
N LEU A 256 7.14 -14.06 -20.86
CA LEU A 256 7.74 -14.86 -19.77
C LEU A 256 8.10 -13.96 -18.57
N VAL A 257 8.80 -12.85 -18.81
CA VAL A 257 9.16 -11.87 -17.74
C VAL A 257 7.91 -11.25 -17.10
N MET A 258 6.88 -10.98 -17.89
CA MET A 258 5.60 -10.49 -17.39
C MET A 258 4.95 -11.51 -16.43
N TRP A 259 4.95 -12.80 -16.78
CA TRP A 259 4.39 -13.87 -15.95
C TRP A 259 5.20 -14.13 -14.69
N THR A 260 6.54 -14.11 -14.78
CA THR A 260 7.39 -14.27 -13.59
C THR A 260 7.18 -13.13 -12.61
N LEU A 261 7.07 -11.89 -13.09
CA LEU A 261 6.80 -10.73 -12.24
C LEU A 261 5.39 -10.78 -11.63
N GLN A 262 4.39 -11.30 -12.36
CA GLN A 262 3.07 -11.57 -11.79
C GLN A 262 3.09 -12.66 -10.72
N GLY A 263 3.81 -13.77 -10.97
CA GLY A 263 3.98 -14.85 -10.00
C GLY A 263 4.67 -14.37 -8.74
N LEU A 264 5.75 -13.57 -8.89
CA LEU A 264 6.44 -12.95 -7.76
C LEU A 264 5.54 -11.95 -7.01
N GLY A 265 4.75 -11.15 -7.72
CA GLY A 265 3.76 -10.26 -7.13
C GLY A 265 2.67 -11.01 -6.34
N ALA A 266 2.16 -12.12 -6.87
CA ALA A 266 1.19 -12.96 -6.17
C ALA A 266 1.78 -13.64 -4.95
N PHE A 267 3.03 -14.12 -5.06
CA PHE A 267 3.78 -14.71 -3.94
C PHE A 267 3.99 -13.68 -2.83
N THR A 268 4.44 -12.47 -3.16
CA THR A 268 4.62 -11.39 -2.18
C THR A 268 3.32 -10.97 -1.51
N ILE A 269 2.19 -10.93 -2.24
CA ILE A 269 0.87 -10.72 -1.65
C ILE A 269 0.51 -11.84 -0.66
N PHE A 270 0.71 -13.11 -1.04
CA PHE A 270 0.39 -14.25 -0.19
C PHE A 270 1.15 -14.24 1.14
N PHE A 271 2.46 -13.94 1.09
CA PHE A 271 3.28 -13.84 2.31
C PHE A 271 3.16 -12.50 3.05
N SER A 272 2.40 -11.54 2.53
CA SER A 272 2.22 -10.25 3.20
C SER A 272 1.44 -10.35 4.51
N SER A 273 0.56 -11.36 4.65
CA SER A 273 -0.32 -11.54 5.82
C SER A 273 -0.23 -12.96 6.38
N GLN A 274 -0.47 -13.11 7.69
CA GLN A 274 -0.72 -14.41 8.30
C GLN A 274 -2.12 -14.95 7.97
N TYR A 275 -3.05 -14.08 7.56
CA TYR A 275 -4.36 -14.52 7.08
C TYR A 275 -4.25 -15.03 5.64
N GLN A 276 -3.82 -16.29 5.50
CA GLN A 276 -3.52 -16.92 4.21
C GLN A 276 -4.73 -16.91 3.26
N GLU A 277 -5.94 -17.22 3.74
CA GLU A 277 -7.16 -17.20 2.91
C GLU A 277 -7.47 -15.81 2.35
N ALA A 278 -7.39 -14.78 3.19
CA ALA A 278 -7.73 -13.42 2.79
C ALA A 278 -6.68 -12.83 1.84
N SER A 279 -5.39 -13.06 2.12
CA SER A 279 -4.29 -12.63 1.22
C SER A 279 -4.32 -13.38 -0.12
N ALA A 280 -4.64 -14.69 -0.13
CA ALA A 280 -4.88 -15.45 -1.35
C ALA A 280 -6.08 -14.90 -2.14
N ALA A 281 -7.19 -14.56 -1.48
CA ALA A 281 -8.34 -13.93 -2.12
C ALA A 281 -7.97 -12.57 -2.75
N VAL A 282 -7.16 -11.75 -2.07
CA VAL A 282 -6.65 -10.49 -2.65
C VAL A 282 -5.75 -10.75 -3.85
N ALA A 283 -4.87 -11.75 -3.81
CA ALA A 283 -4.02 -12.12 -4.95
C ALA A 283 -4.87 -12.54 -6.16
N VAL A 284 -5.87 -13.41 -5.95
CA VAL A 284 -6.80 -13.85 -6.99
C VAL A 284 -7.61 -12.68 -7.52
N ALA A 285 -8.20 -11.85 -6.66
CA ALA A 285 -8.95 -10.66 -7.05
C ALA A 285 -8.10 -9.70 -7.89
N THR A 286 -6.84 -9.48 -7.52
CA THR A 286 -5.91 -8.63 -8.26
C THR A 286 -5.64 -9.18 -9.66
N LEU A 287 -5.46 -10.50 -9.80
CA LEU A 287 -5.30 -11.16 -11.10
C LEU A 287 -6.58 -11.09 -11.93
N LEU A 288 -7.75 -11.33 -11.32
CA LEU A 288 -9.05 -11.22 -11.97
C LEU A 288 -9.29 -9.81 -12.52
N VAL A 289 -9.05 -8.78 -11.70
CA VAL A 289 -9.15 -7.37 -12.13
C VAL A 289 -8.21 -7.08 -13.29
N LYS A 290 -6.99 -7.60 -13.25
CA LYS A 290 -6.01 -7.37 -14.32
C LYS A 290 -6.42 -8.01 -15.66
N TYR A 291 -6.98 -9.22 -15.61
CA TYR A 291 -7.43 -9.94 -16.81
C TYR A 291 -8.89 -9.64 -17.19
N PHE A 292 -9.54 -8.74 -16.45
CA PHE A 292 -10.92 -8.38 -16.70
C PHE A 292 -11.04 -7.67 -18.06
N PRO A 293 -12.01 -8.06 -18.92
CA PRO A 293 -12.14 -7.49 -20.25
C PRO A 293 -12.53 -6.01 -20.17
N GLN A 294 -11.73 -5.16 -20.80
CA GLN A 294 -11.99 -3.70 -20.85
C GLN A 294 -13.33 -3.38 -21.51
N SER A 295 -13.83 -4.21 -22.42
CA SER A 295 -15.14 -4.05 -23.06
C SER A 295 -16.28 -4.03 -22.05
N LEU A 296 -16.24 -4.88 -21.02
CA LEU A 296 -17.25 -4.88 -19.96
C LEU A 296 -17.16 -3.62 -19.10
N ILE A 297 -15.95 -3.13 -18.82
CA ILE A 297 -15.76 -1.88 -18.07
C ILE A 297 -16.40 -0.71 -18.83
N ILE A 298 -16.12 -0.60 -20.13
CA ILE A 298 -16.69 0.45 -20.98
C ILE A 298 -18.22 0.29 -21.07
N ALA A 299 -18.73 -0.93 -21.20
CA ALA A 299 -20.17 -1.19 -21.23
C ALA A 299 -20.87 -0.77 -19.92
N VAL A 300 -20.30 -1.12 -18.77
CA VAL A 300 -20.80 -0.74 -17.45
C VAL A 300 -20.73 0.78 -17.27
N GLN A 301 -19.63 1.42 -17.66
CA GLN A 301 -19.49 2.87 -17.61
C GLN A 301 -20.50 3.57 -18.52
N GLY A 302 -20.73 3.03 -19.73
CA GLY A 302 -21.73 3.53 -20.67
C GLY A 302 -23.15 3.42 -20.12
N TYR A 303 -23.49 2.25 -19.54
CA TYR A 303 -24.76 2.06 -18.85
C TYR A 303 -24.92 3.03 -17.68
N TRP A 304 -23.88 3.20 -16.86
CA TRP A 304 -23.91 4.09 -15.70
C TRP A 304 -24.05 5.56 -16.10
N ARG A 305 -23.31 6.03 -17.12
CA ARG A 305 -23.46 7.39 -17.67
C ARG A 305 -24.83 7.62 -18.32
N ARG A 306 -25.45 6.58 -18.89
CA ARG A 306 -26.80 6.65 -19.44
C ARG A 306 -27.86 6.72 -18.34
N LYS A 307 -27.67 5.99 -17.24
CA LYS A 307 -28.60 5.97 -16.10
C LYS A 307 -28.43 7.20 -15.18
N PHE A 308 -27.21 7.73 -15.08
CA PHE A 308 -26.82 8.88 -14.28
C PHE A 308 -25.99 9.85 -15.14
N PRO A 309 -26.64 10.62 -16.04
CA PRO A 309 -25.93 11.59 -16.85
C PRO A 309 -25.31 12.67 -15.94
N PRO A 310 -24.07 13.11 -16.21
CA PRO A 310 -23.49 14.23 -15.48
C PRO A 310 -24.34 15.48 -15.73
N LYS A 311 -24.62 16.24 -14.67
CA LYS A 311 -25.38 17.49 -14.81
C LYS A 311 -24.59 18.46 -15.70
N PRO A 312 -25.18 19.02 -16.77
CA PRO A 312 -24.50 20.04 -17.56
C PRO A 312 -24.15 21.22 -16.65
N LYS A 313 -22.89 21.65 -16.66
CA LYS A 313 -22.46 22.87 -15.98
C LYS A 313 -22.90 24.05 -16.85
N LEU A 314 -23.92 24.79 -16.42
CA LEU A 314 -24.28 26.06 -17.05
C LEU A 314 -23.15 27.07 -16.77
N LEU A 315 -22.88 27.97 -17.73
CA LEU A 315 -21.94 29.07 -17.53
C LEU A 315 -22.49 29.97 -16.43
N THR A 316 -21.59 30.47 -15.59
CA THR A 316 -21.92 31.59 -14.69
C THR A 316 -22.23 32.84 -15.52
N SER A 317 -22.93 33.82 -14.94
CA SER A 317 -23.22 35.08 -15.62
C SER A 317 -21.94 35.77 -16.10
N GLU A 318 -20.90 35.78 -15.26
CA GLU A 318 -19.58 36.34 -15.60
C GLU A 318 -18.93 35.60 -16.78
N GLU A 319 -18.87 34.27 -16.74
CA GLU A 319 -18.34 33.45 -17.85
C GLU A 319 -19.13 33.69 -19.15
N TYR A 320 -20.45 33.88 -19.07
CA TYR A 320 -21.30 34.19 -20.23
C TYR A 320 -20.98 35.56 -20.83
N TYR A 321 -20.83 36.60 -20.01
CA TYR A 321 -20.47 37.94 -20.49
C TYR A 321 -19.07 37.98 -21.11
N GLU A 322 -18.10 37.31 -20.49
CA GLU A 322 -16.72 37.24 -21.00
C GLU A 322 -16.67 36.51 -22.35
N GLU A 323 -17.35 35.37 -22.45
CA GLU A 323 -17.45 34.60 -23.70
C GLU A 323 -18.15 35.42 -24.80
N GLY A 324 -19.23 36.12 -24.44
CA GLY A 324 -19.93 37.04 -25.33
C GLY A 324 -19.04 38.16 -25.84
N ALA A 325 -18.26 38.81 -24.97
CA ALA A 325 -17.31 39.85 -25.36
C ALA A 325 -16.21 39.30 -26.29
N ARG A 326 -15.67 38.11 -25.98
CA ARG A 326 -14.62 37.46 -26.77
C ARG A 326 -15.09 37.08 -28.18
N GLU A 327 -16.22 36.40 -28.29
CA GLU A 327 -16.75 35.97 -29.59
C GLU A 327 -17.29 37.18 -30.39
N THR A 328 -17.87 38.20 -29.74
CA THR A 328 -18.25 39.45 -30.42
C THR A 328 -17.03 40.15 -31.02
N LYS A 329 -15.94 40.30 -30.26
CA LYS A 329 -14.70 40.88 -30.75
C LYS A 329 -14.15 40.10 -31.95
N LYS A 330 -14.10 38.78 -31.84
CA LYS A 330 -13.62 37.89 -32.90
C LYS A 330 -14.50 37.95 -34.15
N ALA A 331 -15.81 38.01 -34.00
CA ALA A 331 -16.76 38.17 -35.11
C ALA A 331 -16.58 39.52 -35.80
N LEU A 332 -16.41 40.60 -35.05
CA LEU A 332 -16.13 41.93 -35.60
C LEU A 332 -14.79 41.98 -36.35
N ASP A 333 -13.74 41.35 -35.81
CA ASP A 333 -12.43 41.27 -36.50
C ASP A 333 -12.51 40.43 -37.78
N ASN A 334 -13.28 39.34 -37.77
CA ASN A 334 -13.55 38.56 -38.97
C ASN A 334 -14.36 39.36 -40.00
N LEU A 335 -15.36 40.14 -39.54
CA LEU A 335 -16.15 41.02 -40.39
C LEU A 335 -15.26 42.08 -41.05
N ARG A 336 -14.36 42.72 -40.30
CA ARG A 336 -13.38 43.68 -40.84
C ARG A 336 -12.50 43.05 -41.92
N LYS A 337 -11.95 41.86 -41.65
CA LYS A 337 -11.13 41.11 -42.62
C LYS A 337 -11.92 40.74 -43.88
N TYR A 338 -13.19 40.40 -43.75
CA TYR A 338 -14.05 40.13 -44.88
C TYR A 338 -14.30 41.40 -45.68
N CYS A 339 -14.66 42.52 -45.03
CA CYS A 339 -14.88 43.79 -45.70
C CYS A 339 -13.63 44.33 -46.41
N SER A 340 -12.42 44.03 -45.91
CA SER A 340 -11.16 44.40 -46.57
C SER A 340 -10.68 43.40 -47.64
N SER A 341 -11.34 42.25 -47.79
CA SER A 341 -10.97 41.25 -48.80
C SER A 341 -11.52 41.62 -50.19
N PRO A 342 -10.86 41.20 -51.29
CA PRO A 342 -11.36 41.45 -52.65
C PRO A 342 -12.66 40.70 -52.98
N ASP A 343 -13.09 39.77 -52.13
CA ASP A 343 -14.31 38.98 -52.29
C ASP A 343 -15.57 39.70 -51.78
N CYS A 344 -15.40 40.80 -51.05
CA CYS A 344 -16.50 41.62 -50.56
C CYS A 344 -16.87 42.67 -51.62
N ALA A 345 -18.17 42.83 -51.93
CA ALA A 345 -18.63 43.90 -52.81
C ALA A 345 -18.77 45.23 -52.04
N GLN A 346 -17.64 45.82 -51.60
CA GLN A 346 -17.64 46.95 -50.66
C GLN A 346 -18.48 48.15 -51.14
N TRP A 347 -18.38 48.49 -52.44
CA TRP A 347 -19.10 49.61 -53.03
C TRP A 347 -20.63 49.41 -53.02
N ASN A 348 -21.10 48.18 -53.23
CA ASN A 348 -22.53 47.87 -53.16
C ASN A 348 -23.06 47.96 -51.72
N ILE A 349 -22.24 47.63 -50.74
CA ILE A 349 -22.59 47.74 -49.32
C ILE A 349 -22.61 49.20 -48.89
N MET A 350 -21.61 49.99 -49.28
CA MET A 350 -21.55 51.43 -49.00
C MET A 350 -22.74 52.20 -49.57
N LEU A 351 -23.24 51.84 -50.76
CA LEU A 351 -24.41 52.46 -51.36
C LEU A 351 -25.72 52.18 -50.61
N LYS A 352 -25.77 51.10 -49.82
CA LYS A 352 -26.96 50.71 -49.04
C LYS A 352 -26.91 51.23 -47.60
N LEU A 353 -25.74 51.61 -47.12
CA LEU A 353 -25.54 52.07 -45.75
C LEU A 353 -25.94 53.53 -45.60
N HIS A 354 -26.54 53.85 -44.45
CA HIS A 354 -26.92 55.22 -44.12
C HIS A 354 -25.70 56.12 -43.88
N ASP A 355 -24.63 55.57 -43.27
CA ASP A 355 -23.38 56.28 -43.01
C ASP A 355 -22.18 55.50 -43.58
N ALA A 356 -21.82 55.83 -44.83
CA ALA A 356 -20.67 55.26 -45.51
C ALA A 356 -19.32 55.65 -44.87
N LYS A 357 -19.25 56.81 -44.20
CA LYS A 357 -18.01 57.29 -43.57
C LYS A 357 -17.69 56.47 -42.33
N ARG A 358 -18.71 56.19 -41.50
CA ARG A 358 -18.58 55.35 -40.31
C ARG A 358 -18.18 53.91 -40.66
N PHE A 359 -18.75 53.36 -41.74
CA PHE A 359 -18.36 52.05 -42.25
C PHE A 359 -16.88 52.01 -42.67
N ALA A 360 -16.41 53.01 -43.42
CA ALA A 360 -15.00 53.09 -43.81
C ALA A 360 -14.07 53.15 -42.58
N SER A 361 -14.40 53.98 -41.59
CA SER A 361 -13.61 54.05 -40.35
C SER A 361 -13.61 52.75 -39.55
N PHE A 362 -14.70 51.98 -39.57
CA PHE A 362 -14.78 50.67 -38.92
C PHE A 362 -13.87 49.63 -39.59
N VAL A 363 -13.84 49.61 -40.93
CA VAL A 363 -12.96 48.71 -41.70
C VAL A 363 -11.48 49.04 -41.46
N GLU A 364 -11.15 50.32 -41.26
CA GLU A 364 -9.79 50.77 -40.91
C GLU A 364 -9.37 50.40 -39.47
N GLY A 365 -10.33 49.97 -38.62
CA GLY A 365 -10.06 49.45 -37.28
C GLY A 365 -10.65 50.28 -36.14
N ASN A 366 -11.36 51.37 -36.43
CA ASN A 366 -12.04 52.17 -35.40
C ASN A 366 -13.26 51.41 -34.83
N SER A 367 -13.79 51.92 -33.71
CA SER A 367 -14.96 51.34 -33.04
C SER A 367 -16.17 51.28 -33.99
N HIS A 368 -16.96 50.22 -33.84
CA HIS A 368 -18.23 50.09 -34.56
C HIS A 368 -19.35 50.94 -33.94
N LEU A 369 -19.18 51.36 -32.69
CA LEU A 369 -20.10 52.23 -31.95
C LEU A 369 -19.58 53.67 -31.97
N SER A 370 -20.46 54.66 -32.12
CA SER A 370 -20.11 56.06 -31.93
C SER A 370 -20.12 56.43 -30.44
N ASP A 371 -19.38 57.48 -30.08
CA ASP A 371 -19.32 57.95 -28.69
C ASP A 371 -20.72 58.36 -28.18
N ASP A 372 -21.55 58.98 -29.03
CA ASP A 372 -22.93 59.34 -28.69
C ASP A 372 -23.80 58.10 -28.39
N GLU A 373 -23.66 57.01 -29.15
CA GLU A 373 -24.40 55.77 -28.90
C GLU A 373 -23.98 55.08 -27.61
N VAL A 374 -22.68 55.13 -27.29
CA VAL A 374 -22.15 54.61 -26.02
C VAL A 374 -22.71 55.44 -24.86
N LEU A 375 -22.70 56.77 -24.98
CA LEU A 375 -23.24 57.67 -23.95
C LEU A 375 -24.76 57.50 -23.78
N ASP A 376 -25.51 57.34 -24.87
CA ASP A 376 -26.95 57.08 -24.83
C ASP A 376 -27.23 55.74 -24.13
N TYR A 377 -26.47 54.69 -24.45
CA TYR A 377 -26.60 53.39 -23.79
C TYR A 377 -26.25 53.45 -22.30
N GLU A 378 -25.14 54.11 -21.94
CA GLU A 378 -24.73 54.28 -20.54
C GLU A 378 -25.74 55.10 -19.75
N SER A 379 -26.26 56.20 -20.32
CA SER A 379 -27.28 57.03 -19.68
C SER A 379 -28.60 56.28 -19.50
N TYR A 380 -29.00 55.47 -20.49
CA TYR A 380 -30.15 54.59 -20.41
C TYR A 380 -29.98 53.51 -19.35
N ALA A 381 -28.83 52.81 -19.34
CA ALA A 381 -28.50 51.81 -18.35
C ALA A 381 -28.53 52.39 -16.92
N PHE A 382 -27.96 53.59 -16.72
CA PHE A 382 -27.98 54.29 -15.44
C PHE A 382 -29.40 54.71 -15.03
N SER A 383 -30.24 55.14 -15.97
CA SER A 383 -31.64 55.47 -15.70
C SER A 383 -32.45 54.24 -15.24
N MET A 384 -32.15 53.07 -15.80
CA MET A 384 -32.79 51.81 -15.48
C MET A 384 -32.33 51.24 -14.13
N GLU A 385 -31.08 51.51 -13.74
CA GLU A 385 -30.56 51.17 -12.41
C GLU A 385 -31.16 52.08 -11.32
N ARG A 386 -31.33 53.38 -11.63
CA ARG A 386 -32.00 54.34 -10.74
C ARG A 386 -33.50 54.02 -10.56
N SER A 387 -34.20 53.56 -11.60
CA SER A 387 -35.61 53.17 -11.46
C SER A 387 -35.78 51.91 -10.60
N LYS A 388 -34.84 50.95 -10.67
CA LYS A 388 -34.79 49.77 -9.79
C LYS A 388 -34.54 50.09 -8.32
N SER A 389 -33.72 51.09 -8.00
CA SER A 389 -33.47 51.47 -6.59
C SER A 389 -34.68 52.17 -5.97
N ILE A 390 -35.48 52.88 -6.77
CA ILE A 390 -36.73 53.53 -6.34
C ILE A 390 -37.86 52.50 -6.17
N SER A 391 -37.94 51.46 -7.01
CA SER A 391 -38.94 50.39 -6.84
C SER A 391 -38.67 49.51 -5.61
N ASN A 392 -37.41 49.28 -5.23
CA ASN A 392 -37.08 48.51 -4.02
C ASN A 392 -37.33 49.26 -2.70
N SER A 393 -37.64 50.56 -2.73
CA SER A 393 -38.02 51.32 -1.53
C SER A 393 -39.53 51.41 -1.31
N THR A 394 -40.36 50.94 -2.25
CA THR A 394 -41.82 50.88 -2.11
C THR A 394 -42.39 49.73 -2.93
N ARG A 395 -42.36 48.52 -2.35
CA ARG A 395 -43.40 47.46 -2.39
C ARG A 395 -42.75 46.09 -2.22
N ASP A 396 -43.13 45.41 -1.15
CA ASP A 396 -43.39 43.97 -1.21
C ASP A 396 -44.34 43.75 -2.41
N MET A 397 -43.89 43.06 -3.44
CA MET A 397 -44.80 42.44 -4.39
C MET A 397 -44.14 41.21 -5.00
N GLU A 398 -44.74 40.07 -4.65
CA GLU A 398 -44.57 38.78 -5.31
C GLU A 398 -44.70 38.95 -6.83
N ILE A 399 -43.72 38.45 -7.58
CA ILE A 399 -43.85 38.23 -9.01
C ILE A 399 -44.57 36.89 -9.18
N SER A 400 -45.86 36.96 -9.51
CA SER A 400 -46.60 35.86 -10.11
C SER A 400 -46.40 35.93 -11.63
N ASP A 401 -45.87 34.86 -12.20
CA ASP A 401 -45.85 34.64 -13.64
C ASP A 401 -47.28 34.33 -14.12
N ASP A 402 -47.92 35.29 -14.77
CA ASP A 402 -49.08 35.00 -15.62
C ASP A 402 -49.12 36.03 -16.75
N ASP A 403 -48.72 35.61 -17.94
CA ASP A 403 -49.07 36.32 -19.18
C ASP A 403 -49.52 35.27 -20.19
N SER A 404 -50.84 35.13 -20.27
CA SER A 404 -51.56 34.31 -21.24
C SER A 404 -51.92 35.21 -22.41
N THR A 405 -51.39 34.90 -23.59
CA THR A 405 -51.72 35.61 -24.83
C THR A 405 -53.07 35.14 -25.36
N GLU A 406 -54.08 36.00 -25.25
CA GLU A 406 -55.37 35.90 -25.92
C GLU A 406 -55.23 36.38 -27.37
N TYR A 407 -55.62 35.53 -28.31
CA TYR A 407 -55.73 35.87 -29.73
C TYR A 407 -57.14 36.40 -29.96
N ASP A 408 -57.27 37.67 -30.36
CA ASP A 408 -58.51 38.18 -30.93
C ASP A 408 -58.47 38.08 -32.46
N GLU A 409 -59.45 37.33 -32.97
CA GLU A 409 -59.89 37.24 -34.36
C GLU A 409 -60.65 38.51 -34.77
N ASP A 410 -60.55 38.81 -36.07
CA ASP A 410 -61.49 39.54 -36.96
C ASP A 410 -61.64 41.07 -36.85
N ASP A 411 -61.16 41.79 -37.88
CA ASP A 411 -61.94 42.12 -39.09
C ASP A 411 -61.05 42.64 -40.24
#